data_AF-A0A2G3J5C6-F1
#
_entry.id   AF-A0A2G3J5C6-F1
#
_cell.length_a   1.000
_cell.length_b   1.000
_cell.length_c   1.000
_cell.angle_alpha   90.00
_cell.angle_beta   90.00
_cell.angle_gamma   90.00
#
_symmetry.space_group_name_H-M   'P 1'
#
loop_
_entity.id
_entity.type
_entity.pdbx_description
1 polymer ?
#
loop_
_entity_poly.entity_id
_entity_poly.type
_entity_poly.pdbx_seq_one_letter_code
_entity_poly.pdbx_strand_id
1 'polypeptide(L)'
;MDEYQQTYESNSIPKNEKAMAAHRILAIFYTAIAAIVFAVFVFRSESIKDFAVPLIFCIPVIVHGLIAYGAARANSIAQTASIIVALFMLLGIPIGTLIGIYLLRNSRWEKQLFNKGKA
;
A
#
# COMPACT_ATOMS: atom_id res chain seq x y z
N MET A 1 -15.13 -30.85 7.68
CA MET A 1 -15.19 -29.55 7.00
C MET A 1 -16.36 -29.64 6.06
N ASP A 2 -17.35 -28.82 6.32
CA ASP A 2 -18.68 -28.95 5.76
C ASP A 2 -18.66 -28.20 4.43
N GLU A 3 -19.35 -28.69 3.40
CA GLU A 3 -19.33 -28.18 2.02
C GLU A 3 -19.51 -26.64 1.93
N TYR A 4 -20.20 -26.07 2.90
CA TYR A 4 -20.40 -24.63 3.11
C TYR A 4 -19.10 -23.85 3.41
N GLN A 5 -18.18 -24.39 4.23
CA GLN A 5 -16.89 -23.75 4.50
C GLN A 5 -16.00 -23.73 3.25
N GLN A 6 -16.06 -24.78 2.44
CA GLN A 6 -15.25 -24.91 1.23
C GLN A 6 -15.67 -23.91 0.14
N THR A 7 -16.97 -23.66 0.00
CA THR A 7 -17.51 -22.61 -0.90
C THR A 7 -17.25 -21.20 -0.40
N TYR A 8 -17.18 -20.98 0.92
CA TYR A 8 -16.88 -19.67 1.49
C TYR A 8 -15.40 -19.31 1.35
N GLU A 9 -14.49 -20.27 1.57
CA GLU A 9 -13.06 -20.07 1.33
C GLU A 9 -12.75 -19.85 -0.16
N SER A 10 -13.40 -20.58 -1.08
CA SER A 10 -13.16 -20.44 -2.51
C SER A 10 -13.60 -19.09 -3.10
N ASN A 11 -14.56 -18.40 -2.48
CA ASN A 11 -15.06 -17.09 -2.91
C ASN A 11 -14.43 -15.91 -2.15
N SER A 12 -13.53 -16.17 -1.20
CA SER A 12 -12.91 -15.12 -0.40
C SER A 12 -11.73 -14.48 -1.15
N ILE A 13 -11.78 -13.16 -1.36
CA ILE A 13 -10.68 -12.41 -2.00
C ILE A 13 -9.39 -12.63 -1.18
N PRO A 14 -8.29 -13.08 -1.79
CA PRO A 14 -7.01 -13.28 -1.13
C PRO A 14 -6.54 -12.02 -0.39
N LYS A 15 -5.89 -12.19 0.76
CA LYS A 15 -5.43 -11.06 1.58
C LYS A 15 -4.44 -10.14 0.85
N ASN A 16 -3.58 -10.71 0.02
CA ASN A 16 -2.64 -9.95 -0.82
C ASN A 16 -3.37 -9.05 -1.83
N GLU A 17 -4.50 -9.48 -2.38
CA GLU A 17 -5.32 -8.65 -3.28
C GLU A 17 -6.00 -7.50 -2.53
N LYS A 18 -6.50 -7.75 -1.31
CA LYS A 18 -7.05 -6.69 -0.44
C LYS A 18 -5.99 -5.64 -0.09
N ALA A 19 -4.79 -6.10 0.28
CA ALA A 19 -3.68 -5.21 0.59
C ALA A 19 -3.18 -4.45 -0.65
N MET A 20 -3.12 -5.10 -1.81
CA MET A 20 -2.84 -4.46 -3.10
C MET A 20 -3.85 -3.34 -3.37
N ALA A 21 -5.14 -3.61 -3.23
CA ALA A 21 -6.19 -2.63 -3.46
C ALA A 21 -6.05 -1.41 -2.53
N ALA A 22 -5.81 -1.65 -1.23
CA ALA A 22 -5.62 -0.56 -0.27
C ALA A 22 -4.38 0.28 -0.57
N HIS A 23 -3.24 -0.34 -0.88
CA HIS A 23 -2.04 0.39 -1.25
C HIS A 23 -2.19 1.13 -2.59
N ARG A 24 -2.94 0.59 -3.55
CA ARG A 24 -3.27 1.29 -4.79
C ARG A 24 -4.13 2.53 -4.54
N ILE A 25 -5.14 2.42 -3.68
CA ILE A 25 -5.99 3.56 -3.30
C ILE A 25 -5.14 4.63 -2.61
N LEU A 26 -4.26 4.24 -1.68
CA LEU A 26 -3.34 5.17 -1.02
C LEU A 26 -2.39 5.83 -2.01
N ALA A 27 -1.82 5.09 -2.95
CA ALA A 27 -0.96 5.66 -3.98
C ALA A 27 -1.70 6.72 -4.82
N ILE A 28 -2.94 6.44 -5.24
CA ILE A 28 -3.77 7.40 -5.98
C ILE A 28 -4.06 8.64 -5.13
N PHE A 29 -4.44 8.46 -3.87
CA PHE A 29 -4.70 9.56 -2.93
C PHE A 29 -3.47 10.46 -2.76
N TYR A 30 -2.29 9.89 -2.51
CA TYR A 30 -1.06 10.65 -2.38
C TYR A 30 -0.61 11.29 -3.70
N THR A 31 -0.89 10.67 -4.85
CA THR A 31 -0.64 11.30 -6.17
C THR A 31 -1.49 12.55 -6.33
N ALA A 32 -2.76 12.52 -5.94
CA ALA A 32 -3.62 13.70 -5.99
C ALA A 32 -3.09 14.84 -5.10
N ILE A 33 -2.64 14.51 -3.88
CA ILE A 33 -2.02 15.49 -2.98
C ILE A 33 -0.74 16.05 -3.59
N ALA A 34 0.17 15.19 -4.08
CA ALA A 34 1.42 15.61 -4.69
C ALA A 34 1.16 16.51 -5.91
N ALA A 35 0.17 16.19 -6.74
CA ALA A 35 -0.21 17.00 -7.90
C ALA A 35 -0.71 18.39 -7.50
N ILE A 36 -1.53 18.51 -6.45
CA ILE A 36 -2.00 19.80 -5.93
C ILE A 36 -0.81 20.63 -5.41
N VAL A 37 0.08 20.02 -4.61
CA VAL A 37 1.28 20.71 -4.09
C VAL A 37 2.17 21.16 -5.24
N PHE A 38 2.44 20.30 -6.22
CA PHE A 38 3.21 20.66 -7.41
C PHE A 38 2.56 21.81 -8.18
N ALA A 39 1.24 21.79 -8.40
CA ALA A 39 0.54 22.86 -9.09
C ALA A 39 0.74 24.22 -8.39
N VAL A 40 0.61 24.27 -7.06
CA VAL A 40 0.84 25.50 -6.29
C VAL A 40 2.27 26.04 -6.51
N PHE A 41 3.27 25.16 -6.50
CA PHE A 41 4.67 25.56 -6.69
C PHE A 41 4.97 25.96 -8.13
N VAL A 42 4.38 25.30 -9.12
CA VAL A 42 4.52 25.71 -10.53
C VAL A 42 4.07 27.16 -10.76
N PHE A 43 3.02 27.61 -10.07
CA PHE A 43 2.53 29.00 -10.20
C PHE A 43 3.23 30.01 -9.28
N ARG A 44 4.06 29.58 -8.32
CA ARG A 44 4.69 30.45 -7.32
C ARG A 44 6.20 30.44 -7.30
N SER A 45 6.82 29.44 -7.92
CA SER A 45 8.27 29.24 -7.87
C SER A 45 8.99 30.24 -8.77
N GLU A 46 10.08 30.80 -8.25
CA GLU A 46 11.02 31.63 -9.01
C GLU A 46 12.31 30.85 -9.36
N SER A 47 12.51 29.68 -8.73
CA SER A 47 13.69 28.84 -8.94
C SER A 47 13.38 27.35 -8.91
N ILE A 48 14.07 26.57 -9.73
CA ILE A 48 13.97 25.10 -9.73
C ILE A 48 14.26 24.48 -8.35
N LYS A 49 15.05 25.16 -7.50
CA LYS A 49 15.36 24.70 -6.14
C LYS A 49 14.13 24.62 -5.24
N ASP A 50 13.09 25.40 -5.53
CA ASP A 50 11.85 25.44 -4.76
C ASP A 50 11.08 24.11 -4.85
N PHE A 51 11.35 23.30 -5.89
CA PHE A 51 10.72 21.99 -6.09
C PHE A 51 11.28 20.88 -5.19
N ALA A 52 12.34 21.14 -4.42
CA ALA A 52 12.89 20.16 -3.49
C ALA A 52 11.84 19.69 -2.45
N VAL A 53 11.00 20.61 -1.95
CA VAL A 53 9.96 20.28 -0.96
C VAL A 53 8.79 19.50 -1.60
N PRO A 54 8.19 19.95 -2.72
CA PRO A 54 7.18 19.16 -3.45
C PRO A 54 7.61 17.74 -3.79
N LEU A 55 8.88 17.52 -4.15
CA LEU A 55 9.39 16.19 -4.47
C LEU A 55 9.28 15.18 -3.32
N ILE A 56 9.31 15.64 -2.07
CA ILE A 56 9.14 14.77 -0.89
C ILE A 56 7.74 14.13 -0.89
N PHE A 57 6.72 14.82 -1.42
CA PHE A 57 5.36 14.28 -1.51
C PHE A 57 5.23 13.12 -2.51
N CYS A 58 6.23 12.90 -3.38
CA CYS A 58 6.28 11.73 -4.26
C CYS A 58 6.69 10.45 -3.52
N ILE A 59 7.36 10.54 -2.37
CA ILE A 59 7.81 9.38 -1.58
C ILE A 59 6.64 8.44 -1.23
N PRO A 60 5.53 8.89 -0.61
CA PRO A 60 4.42 8.01 -0.28
C PRO A 60 3.77 7.37 -1.53
N VAL A 61 3.74 8.08 -2.66
CA VAL A 61 3.25 7.54 -3.94
C VAL A 61 4.07 6.33 -4.36
N ILE A 62 5.40 6.48 -4.35
CA ILE A 62 6.34 5.43 -4.75
C ILE A 62 6.23 4.25 -3.78
N VAL A 63 6.28 4.51 -2.47
CA VAL A 63 6.22 3.46 -1.44
C VAL A 63 4.95 2.64 -1.57
N HIS A 64 3.78 3.28 -1.64
CA HIS A 64 2.51 2.57 -1.76
C HIS A 64 2.35 1.88 -3.13
N GLY A 65 2.84 2.49 -4.21
CA GLY A 65 2.85 1.88 -5.54
C GLY A 65 3.68 0.61 -5.59
N LEU A 66 4.90 0.63 -5.04
CA LEU A 66 5.80 -0.53 -4.99
C LEU A 66 5.21 -1.65 -4.12
N ILE A 67 4.60 -1.32 -2.98
CA ILE A 67 3.96 -2.33 -2.13
C ILE A 67 2.74 -2.91 -2.84
N ALA A 68 1.92 -2.11 -3.51
CA ALA A 68 0.79 -2.61 -4.29
C ALA A 68 1.24 -3.58 -5.39
N TYR A 69 2.28 -3.21 -6.14
CA TYR A 69 2.88 -4.06 -7.16
C TYR A 69 3.44 -5.37 -6.59
N GLY A 70 4.12 -5.30 -5.44
CA GLY A 70 4.64 -6.48 -4.76
C GLY A 70 3.55 -7.37 -4.15
N ALA A 71 2.47 -6.79 -3.63
CA ALA A 71 1.31 -7.52 -3.13
C ALA A 71 0.56 -8.26 -4.25
N ALA A 72 0.48 -7.66 -5.45
CA ALA A 72 -0.06 -8.33 -6.64
C ALA A 72 0.70 -9.62 -7.00
N ARG A 73 1.97 -9.71 -6.62
CA ARG A 73 2.86 -10.87 -6.84
C ARG A 73 3.06 -11.74 -5.60
N ALA A 74 2.32 -11.48 -4.51
CA ALA A 74 2.50 -12.12 -3.20
C ALA A 74 3.95 -12.12 -2.71
N ASN A 75 4.71 -11.05 -3.00
CA ASN A 75 6.12 -10.93 -2.63
C ASN A 75 6.28 -10.73 -1.12
N SER A 76 7.17 -11.50 -0.48
CA SER A 76 7.44 -11.45 0.96
C SER A 76 8.12 -10.16 1.41
N ILE A 77 8.93 -9.52 0.57
CA ILE A 77 9.55 -8.22 0.88
C ILE A 77 8.47 -7.14 0.91
N ALA A 78 7.54 -7.16 -0.06
CA ALA A 78 6.41 -6.24 -0.08
C ALA A 78 5.48 -6.45 1.13
N GLN A 79 5.40 -7.68 1.63
CA GLN A 79 4.69 -8.02 2.85
C GLN A 79 5.28 -7.31 4.06
N THR A 80 6.58 -7.45 4.27
CA THR A 80 7.31 -6.81 5.36
C THR A 80 7.21 -5.29 5.25
N ALA A 81 7.40 -4.75 4.04
CA ALA A 81 7.24 -3.31 3.79
C ALA A 81 5.83 -2.81 4.12
N SER A 82 4.79 -3.56 3.76
CA SER A 82 3.40 -3.25 4.09
C SER A 82 3.17 -3.19 5.60
N ILE A 83 3.73 -4.13 6.36
CA ILE A 83 3.66 -4.15 7.84
C ILE A 83 4.36 -2.92 8.43
N ILE A 84 5.59 -2.62 7.97
CA ILE A 84 6.36 -1.46 8.45
C ILE A 84 5.59 -0.17 8.20
N VAL A 85 5.08 0.03 6.97
CA VAL A 85 4.27 1.20 6.61
C VAL A 85 3.00 1.28 7.44
N ALA A 86 2.35 0.15 7.70
CA ALA A 86 1.16 0.12 8.53
C ALA A 86 1.46 0.54 9.98
N LEU A 87 2.61 0.15 10.54
CA LEU A 87 3.07 0.62 11.86
C LEU A 87 3.31 2.13 11.89
N PHE A 88 3.93 2.70 10.85
CA PHE A 88 4.09 4.15 10.75
C PHE A 88 2.74 4.88 10.63
N MET A 89 1.79 4.31 9.87
CA MET A 89 0.43 4.85 9.74
C MET A 89 -0.32 4.89 11.07
N LEU A 90 -0.07 3.95 11.99
CA LEU A 90 -0.69 3.95 13.33
C LEU A 90 -0.44 5.24 14.12
N LEU A 91 0.66 5.95 13.84
CA LEU A 91 1.02 7.21 14.49
C LEU A 91 0.19 8.40 13.98
N GLY A 92 -0.49 8.27 12.83
CA GLY A 92 -1.27 9.34 12.19
C GLY A 92 -2.72 9.47 12.68
N ILE A 93 -2.94 9.43 14.00
CA ILE A 93 -4.27 9.40 14.65
C ILE A 93 -5.18 10.53 14.12
N PRO A 94 -6.49 10.26 13.85
CA PRO A 94 -7.19 8.97 13.96
C PRO A 94 -7.25 8.18 12.64
N ILE A 95 -7.18 8.88 11.50
CA ILE A 95 -7.40 8.27 10.17
C ILE A 95 -6.26 7.31 9.83
N GLY A 96 -5.01 7.71 10.09
CA GLY A 96 -3.84 6.85 9.88
C GLY A 96 -3.92 5.56 10.69
N THR A 97 -4.47 5.62 11.91
CA THR A 97 -4.65 4.45 12.76
C THR A 97 -5.62 3.43 12.17
N LEU A 98 -6.78 3.88 11.68
CA LEU A 98 -7.75 3.01 11.02
C LEU A 98 -7.16 2.33 9.79
N ILE A 99 -6.44 3.09 8.96
CA ILE A 99 -5.76 2.57 7.77
C ILE A 99 -4.66 1.59 8.17
N GLY A 100 -3.85 1.92 9.17
CA GLY A 100 -2.77 1.06 9.68
C GLY A 100 -3.29 -0.29 10.19
N ILE A 101 -4.38 -0.29 10.97
CA ILE A 101 -5.02 -1.54 11.43
C ILE A 101 -5.53 -2.36 10.24
N TYR A 102 -6.20 -1.73 9.28
CA TYR A 102 -6.69 -2.41 8.08
C TYR A 102 -5.56 -3.06 7.29
N LEU A 103 -4.46 -2.33 7.09
CA LEU A 103 -3.28 -2.84 6.40
C LEU A 103 -2.69 -4.02 7.18
N LEU A 104 -2.38 -3.87 8.46
CA LEU A 104 -1.81 -4.95 9.29
C LEU A 104 -2.62 -6.26 9.23
N ARG A 105 -3.95 -6.16 9.23
CA ARG A 105 -4.84 -7.32 9.14
C ARG A 105 -4.72 -8.04 7.79
N ASN A 106 -4.47 -7.30 6.71
CA ASN A 106 -4.44 -7.81 5.34
C ASN A 106 -3.02 -8.03 4.78
N SER A 107 -1.98 -7.52 5.43
CA SER A 107 -0.58 -7.75 5.05
C SER A 107 -0.09 -9.15 5.40
N ARG A 108 -0.85 -9.98 6.11
CA ARG A 108 -0.48 -11.37 6.42
C ARG A 108 -0.99 -12.33 5.33
N TRP A 109 -0.40 -12.26 4.14
CA TRP A 109 -0.60 -13.25 3.09
C TRP A 109 0.37 -14.43 3.23
N GLU A 110 -0.09 -15.62 2.84
CA GLU A 110 0.59 -16.88 3.11
C GLU A 110 1.82 -17.08 2.21
N LYS A 111 2.91 -17.61 2.78
CA LYS A 111 4.15 -17.96 2.07
C LYS A 111 3.96 -19.08 1.02
N GLN A 112 2.76 -19.64 0.88
CA GLN A 112 2.51 -20.90 0.17
C GLN A 112 2.75 -20.84 -1.35
N LEU A 113 2.83 -19.65 -1.95
CA LEU A 113 3.12 -19.53 -3.39
C LEU A 113 4.61 -19.71 -3.74
N PHE A 114 5.52 -19.68 -2.76
CA PHE A 114 6.96 -19.96 -2.99
C PHE A 114 7.35 -21.43 -2.83
N ASN A 115 6.45 -22.30 -2.36
CA ASN A 115 6.73 -23.73 -2.17
C ASN A 115 6.07 -24.65 -3.22
N LYS A 116 5.17 -24.12 -4.07
CA LYS A 116 4.53 -24.87 -5.17
C LYS A 116 5.41 -25.05 -6.43
N GLY A 117 6.73 -24.96 -6.29
CA GLY A 117 7.68 -25.17 -7.39
C GLY A 117 8.94 -25.95 -7.00
N LYS A 118 8.96 -26.57 -5.81
CA LYS A 118 10.09 -27.37 -5.30
C LYS A 118 9.64 -28.61 -4.51
N ALA A 119 8.65 -29.33 -5.03
CA ALA A 119 8.31 -30.67 -4.56
C ALA A 119 8.25 -31.59 -5.78
#